data_AF-A0AAW1VQN2-F1
#
_entry.id   AF-A0AAW1VQN2-F1
#
_cell.length_a   1.000
_cell.length_b   1.000
_cell.length_c   1.000
_cell.angle_alpha   90.00
_cell.angle_beta   90.00
_cell.angle_gamma   90.00
#
_symmetry.space_group_name_H-M   'P 1'
#
loop_
_entity.id
_entity.type
_entity.pdbx_description
1 polymer ?
#
loop_
_entity_poly.entity_id
_entity_poly.type
_entity_poly.pdbx_seq_one_letter_code
_entity_poly.pdbx_strand_id
1 'polypeptide(L)'
;MVSTSTGSIIPASFDETSRCPDEIVRRIRVSASYEDSRWEGRLLETYDTQTDLFKIAPCCWTLQQLHIALSLQQYSDSEILLMCSTSPSAEAPDFVENLRRQWDYLIEYPDWRETFPMKQPRVFERTADGGWKSQKVPIH
;
A
#
# COMPACT_ATOMS: atom_id res chain seq x y z
N MET A 1 -9.90 13.93 9.67
CA MET A 1 -8.60 14.61 9.76
C MET A 1 -8.36 15.05 11.20
N VAL A 2 -7.12 14.94 11.67
CA VAL A 2 -6.71 15.45 12.99
C VAL A 2 -5.69 16.57 12.77
N SER A 3 -5.92 17.73 13.38
CA SER A 3 -4.93 18.81 13.43
C SER A 3 -3.94 18.52 14.55
N THR A 4 -2.67 18.25 14.22
CA THR A 4 -1.65 17.88 15.22
C THR A 4 -1.28 19.03 16.15
N SER A 5 -1.44 20.29 15.72
CA SER A 5 -1.15 21.47 16.54
C SER A 5 -2.25 21.82 17.52
N THR A 6 -3.51 21.48 17.21
CA THR A 6 -4.67 21.85 18.04
C THR A 6 -5.37 20.67 18.70
N GLY A 7 -5.11 19.45 18.22
CA GLY A 7 -5.85 18.25 18.61
C GLY A 7 -7.27 18.16 18.03
N SER A 8 -7.70 19.11 17.19
CA SER A 8 -9.06 19.13 16.64
C SER A 8 -9.30 17.96 15.68
N ILE A 9 -10.49 17.37 15.76
CA ILE A 9 -10.92 16.25 14.92
C ILE A 9 -12.11 16.67 14.07
N ILE A 10 -12.00 16.52 12.75
CA ILE A 10 -13.03 16.92 11.79
C ILE A 10 -13.23 15.77 10.78
N PRO A 11 -14.48 15.42 10.41
CA PRO A 11 -14.72 14.50 9.30
C PRO A 11 -14.01 14.97 8.03
N ALA A 12 -13.32 14.07 7.34
CA ALA A 12 -12.60 14.40 6.11
C ALA A 12 -12.58 13.19 5.18
N SER A 13 -12.55 13.45 3.88
CA SER A 13 -12.27 12.48 2.83
C SER A 13 -10.99 12.89 2.10
N PHE A 14 -10.24 11.91 1.62
CA PHE A 14 -8.97 12.10 0.93
C PHE A 14 -9.04 11.35 -0.39
N ASP A 15 -9.03 12.09 -1.49
CA ASP A 15 -8.98 11.50 -2.83
C ASP A 15 -7.61 10.86 -3.12
N GLU A 16 -7.50 10.19 -4.25
CA GLU A 16 -6.28 9.50 -4.66
C GLU A 16 -5.03 10.39 -4.72
N THR A 17 -5.20 11.68 -5.04
CA THR A 17 -4.10 12.65 -5.19
C THR A 17 -3.51 13.08 -3.84
N SER A 18 -4.29 12.91 -2.78
CA SER A 18 -3.92 13.28 -1.41
C SER A 18 -3.42 12.10 -0.56
N ARG A 19 -3.42 10.87 -1.12
CA ARG A 19 -2.91 9.69 -0.42
C ARG A 19 -1.38 9.77 -0.31
N CYS A 20 -0.84 9.37 0.85
CA CYS A 20 0.62 9.31 1.05
C CYS A 20 1.30 8.41 0.01
N PRO A 21 2.59 8.65 -0.31
CA PRO A 21 3.33 7.98 -1.37
C PRO A 21 3.28 6.45 -1.31
N ASP A 22 3.46 5.84 -2.49
CA ASP A 22 3.51 4.39 -2.67
C ASP A 22 2.29 3.65 -2.09
N GLU A 23 1.12 4.23 -2.32
CA GLU A 23 -0.15 3.72 -1.82
C GLU A 23 -0.41 2.26 -2.20
N ILE A 24 -0.13 1.87 -3.44
CA ILE A 24 -0.32 0.47 -3.92
C ILE A 24 0.56 -0.49 -3.12
N VAL A 25 1.85 -0.19 -2.93
CA VAL A 25 2.80 -1.04 -2.18
C VAL A 25 2.38 -1.15 -0.72
N ARG A 26 1.90 -0.05 -0.12
CA ARG A 26 1.39 -0.06 1.26
C ARG A 26 0.15 -0.92 1.40
N ARG A 27 -0.74 -0.93 0.41
CA ARG A 27 -1.90 -1.83 0.39
C ARG A 27 -1.49 -3.28 0.24
N ILE A 28 -0.57 -3.61 -0.68
CA ILE A 28 -0.02 -4.96 -0.84
C ILE A 28 0.59 -5.48 0.46
N ARG A 29 1.32 -4.63 1.20
CA ARG A 29 1.86 -4.99 2.52
C ARG A 29 0.78 -5.44 3.50
N VAL A 30 -0.44 -4.90 3.40
CA VAL A 30 -1.60 -5.29 4.22
C VAL A 30 -2.33 -6.50 3.64
N SER A 31 -2.52 -6.56 2.32
CA SER A 31 -3.45 -7.49 1.66
C SER A 31 -2.80 -8.77 1.13
N ALA A 32 -1.53 -8.74 0.72
CA ALA A 32 -0.88 -9.84 -0.01
C ALA A 32 0.42 -10.33 0.66
N SER A 33 0.97 -9.60 1.63
CA SER A 33 2.21 -9.98 2.33
C SER A 33 1.99 -10.79 3.62
N TYR A 34 0.85 -11.47 3.76
CA TYR A 34 0.51 -12.23 4.97
C TYR A 34 1.41 -13.45 5.22
N GLU A 35 2.11 -13.94 4.20
CA GLU A 35 3.11 -15.03 4.31
C GLU A 35 4.46 -14.55 4.87
N ASP A 36 4.69 -13.24 4.99
CA ASP A 36 5.92 -12.67 5.51
C ASP A 36 5.92 -12.63 7.04
N SER A 37 6.44 -13.70 7.67
CA SER A 37 6.48 -13.88 9.13
C SER A 37 7.20 -12.77 9.89
N ARG A 38 7.99 -11.93 9.22
CA ARG A 38 8.63 -10.76 9.86
C ARG A 38 7.61 -9.76 10.37
N TRP A 39 6.42 -9.72 9.79
CA TRP A 39 5.33 -8.79 10.13
C TRP A 39 4.31 -9.36 11.12
N GLU A 40 4.47 -10.61 11.56
CA GLU A 40 3.54 -11.24 12.49
C GLU A 40 3.47 -10.46 13.81
N GLY A 41 2.26 -10.01 14.17
CA GLY A 41 2.00 -9.22 15.37
C GLY A 41 2.62 -7.82 15.40
N ARG A 42 3.15 -7.31 14.27
CA ARG A 42 3.78 -5.98 14.20
C ARG A 42 2.84 -4.92 13.62
N LEU A 43 2.87 -3.73 14.24
CA LEU A 43 2.23 -2.56 13.66
C LEU A 43 2.99 -2.11 12.40
N LEU A 44 2.25 -1.74 11.36
CA LEU A 44 2.82 -1.29 10.09
C LEU A 44 3.18 0.20 10.16
N GLU A 45 4.18 0.53 10.97
CA GLU A 45 4.73 1.89 11.04
C GLU A 45 5.30 2.29 9.67
N THR A 46 4.97 3.51 9.24
CA THR A 46 5.36 4.05 7.92
C THR A 46 5.89 5.48 7.95
N TYR A 47 5.75 6.22 9.06
CA TYR A 47 6.26 7.58 9.18
C TYR A 47 7.18 7.69 10.40
N ASP A 48 8.42 8.11 10.15
CA ASP A 48 9.44 8.34 11.16
C ASP A 48 9.41 9.83 11.55
N THR A 49 8.86 10.10 12.73
CA THR A 49 8.68 11.47 13.24
C THR A 49 9.98 12.14 13.64
N GLN A 50 11.06 11.39 13.88
CA GLN A 50 12.36 11.95 14.26
C GLN A 50 13.10 12.50 13.05
N THR A 51 12.95 11.83 11.90
CA THR A 51 13.65 12.20 10.66
C THR A 51 12.76 12.84 9.61
N ASP A 52 11.46 12.96 9.86
CA ASP A 52 10.44 13.47 8.91
C ASP A 52 10.45 12.68 7.58
N LEU A 53 10.55 11.35 7.69
CA LEU A 53 10.63 10.45 6.55
C LEU A 53 9.45 9.50 6.50
N PHE A 54 8.87 9.33 5.32
CA PHE A 54 7.92 8.25 5.05
C PHE A 54 8.70 7.01 4.61
N LYS A 55 8.76 5.98 5.45
CA LYS A 55 9.56 4.76 5.26
C LYS A 55 8.65 3.55 5.12
N ILE A 56 8.60 2.97 3.93
CA ILE A 56 7.88 1.71 3.69
C ILE A 56 8.90 0.59 3.80
N ALA A 57 8.80 -0.16 4.90
CA ALA A 57 9.66 -1.31 5.13
C ALA A 57 9.38 -2.44 4.12
N PRO A 58 10.41 -3.24 3.76
CA PRO A 58 10.24 -4.34 2.82
C PRO A 58 9.20 -5.36 3.28
N CYS A 59 8.33 -5.74 2.36
CA CYS A 59 7.42 -6.87 2.53
C CYS A 59 7.59 -7.86 1.38
N CYS A 60 7.38 -9.13 1.67
CA CYS A 60 7.47 -10.19 0.67
C CYS A 60 6.09 -10.63 0.19
N TRP A 61 6.03 -11.11 -1.04
CA TRP A 61 4.96 -11.95 -1.56
C TRP A 61 5.60 -13.09 -2.37
N THR A 62 4.85 -14.16 -2.60
CA THR A 62 5.31 -15.33 -3.35
C THR A 62 4.58 -15.44 -4.68
N LEU A 63 4.96 -16.44 -5.50
CA LEU A 63 4.23 -16.75 -6.74
C LEU A 63 2.76 -17.14 -6.48
N GLN A 64 2.40 -17.49 -5.24
CA GLN A 64 1.01 -17.73 -4.88
C GLN A 64 0.16 -16.46 -5.06
N GLN A 65 0.67 -15.29 -4.66
CA GLN A 65 -0.03 -14.01 -4.81
C GLN A 65 -0.20 -13.63 -6.29
N LEU A 66 0.76 -13.97 -7.14
CA LEU A 66 0.61 -13.84 -8.60
C LEU A 66 -0.56 -14.68 -9.12
N HIS A 67 -0.63 -15.97 -8.75
CA HIS A 67 -1.72 -16.84 -9.20
C HIS A 67 -3.09 -16.40 -8.67
N ILE A 68 -3.15 -15.93 -7.42
CA ILE A 68 -4.36 -15.36 -6.83
C ILE A 68 -4.78 -14.11 -7.60
N ALA A 69 -3.87 -13.17 -7.86
CA ALA A 69 -4.13 -11.96 -8.62
C ALA A 69 -4.68 -12.26 -10.03
N LEU A 70 -4.01 -13.15 -10.78
CA LEU A 70 -4.45 -13.58 -12.11
C LEU A 70 -5.85 -14.23 -12.10
N SER A 71 -6.14 -15.04 -11.08
CA SER A 71 -7.44 -15.70 -10.94
C SER A 71 -8.54 -14.70 -10.59
N LEU A 72 -8.28 -13.80 -9.64
CA LEU A 72 -9.25 -12.81 -9.19
C LEU A 72 -9.61 -11.78 -10.26
N GLN A 73 -8.68 -11.44 -11.16
CA GLN A 73 -8.94 -10.51 -12.26
C GLN A 73 -10.04 -10.96 -13.22
N GLN A 74 -10.29 -12.28 -13.32
CA GLN A 74 -11.28 -12.85 -14.24
C GLN A 74 -12.73 -12.66 -13.79
N TYR A 75 -12.95 -12.29 -12.52
CA TYR A 75 -14.28 -12.11 -11.96
C TYR A 75 -14.85 -10.72 -12.25
N SER A 76 -16.18 -10.64 -12.26
CA SER A 76 -16.91 -9.37 -12.32
C SER A 76 -16.74 -8.56 -11.04
N ASP A 77 -17.02 -7.26 -11.11
CA ASP A 77 -16.88 -6.37 -9.95
C ASP A 77 -17.79 -6.78 -8.79
N SER A 78 -19.01 -7.26 -9.07
CA SER A 78 -19.92 -7.77 -8.03
C SER A 78 -19.40 -9.04 -7.34
N GLU A 79 -18.75 -9.93 -8.08
CA GLU A 79 -18.17 -11.15 -7.52
C GLU A 79 -16.93 -10.82 -6.68
N ILE A 80 -16.06 -9.93 -7.17
CA ILE A 80 -14.91 -9.44 -6.42
C ILE A 80 -15.37 -8.78 -5.12
N LEU A 81 -16.38 -7.91 -5.18
CA LEU A 81 -16.91 -7.24 -4.01
C LEU A 81 -17.42 -8.26 -2.98
N LEU A 82 -18.16 -9.28 -3.41
CA LEU A 82 -18.68 -10.32 -2.51
C LEU A 82 -17.57 -11.19 -1.89
N MET A 83 -16.53 -11.51 -2.65
CA MET A 83 -15.45 -12.40 -2.19
C MET A 83 -14.38 -11.70 -1.36
N CYS A 84 -14.09 -10.43 -1.66
CA CYS A 84 -12.92 -9.72 -1.13
C CYS A 84 -13.24 -8.62 -0.12
N SER A 85 -14.51 -8.20 0.01
CA SER A 85 -14.93 -7.24 1.03
C SER A 85 -15.43 -7.92 2.30
N THR A 86 -15.18 -7.30 3.45
CA THR A 86 -15.81 -7.68 4.73
C THR A 86 -17.21 -7.07 4.91
N SER A 87 -17.58 -6.08 4.09
CA SER A 87 -18.89 -5.43 4.09
C SER A 87 -19.31 -4.98 2.67
N PRO A 88 -19.66 -5.92 1.77
CA PRO A 88 -19.88 -5.64 0.35
C PRO A 88 -20.85 -4.48 0.05
N SER A 89 -21.90 -4.30 0.84
CA SER A 89 -22.91 -3.25 0.64
C SER A 89 -22.52 -1.87 1.18
N ALA A 90 -21.36 -1.74 1.82
CA ALA A 90 -20.92 -0.52 2.50
C ALA A 90 -19.56 -0.01 2.01
N GLU A 91 -18.93 -0.71 1.07
CA GLU A 91 -17.64 -0.29 0.51
C GLU A 91 -17.76 1.01 -0.28
N ALA A 92 -16.63 1.72 -0.37
CA ALA A 92 -16.52 2.89 -1.23
C ALA A 92 -16.65 2.50 -2.71
N PRO A 93 -17.13 3.42 -3.58
CA PRO A 93 -17.30 3.13 -5.01
C PRO A 93 -16.02 2.69 -5.74
N ASP A 94 -14.85 3.10 -5.24
CA ASP A 94 -13.53 2.79 -5.81
C ASP A 94 -12.91 1.49 -5.24
N PHE A 95 -13.63 0.74 -4.40
CA PHE A 95 -13.09 -0.46 -3.74
C PHE A 95 -12.54 -1.50 -4.72
N VAL A 96 -13.34 -1.89 -5.71
CA VAL A 96 -12.94 -2.93 -6.69
C VAL A 96 -11.80 -2.42 -7.58
N GLU A 97 -11.85 -1.15 -8.00
CA GLU A 97 -10.79 -0.52 -8.77
C GLU A 97 -9.45 -0.56 -8.02
N ASN A 98 -9.45 -0.21 -6.74
CA ASN A 98 -8.26 -0.28 -5.88
C ASN A 98 -7.72 -1.71 -5.72
N LEU A 99 -8.57 -2.74 -5.72
CA LEU A 99 -8.14 -4.14 -5.71
C LEU A 99 -7.47 -4.52 -7.03
N ARG A 100 -8.07 -4.16 -8.17
CA ARG A 100 -7.52 -4.46 -9.50
C ARG A 100 -6.14 -3.83 -9.67
N ARG A 101 -5.94 -2.58 -9.25
CA ARG A 101 -4.63 -1.91 -9.27
C ARG A 101 -3.56 -2.63 -8.44
N GLN A 102 -3.92 -3.21 -7.30
CA GLN A 102 -2.98 -4.03 -6.51
C GLN A 102 -2.61 -5.31 -7.23
N TRP A 103 -3.58 -5.98 -7.87
CA TRP A 103 -3.35 -7.19 -8.64
C TRP A 103 -2.51 -6.93 -9.89
N ASP A 104 -2.78 -5.84 -10.61
CA ASP A 104 -1.97 -5.40 -11.76
C ASP A 104 -0.49 -5.24 -11.34
N TYR A 105 -0.25 -4.60 -10.19
CA TYR A 105 1.10 -4.43 -9.66
C TYR A 105 1.76 -5.77 -9.30
N LEU A 106 1.03 -6.70 -8.67
CA LEU A 106 1.55 -8.04 -8.33
C LEU A 106 1.84 -8.88 -9.59
N ILE A 107 1.08 -8.68 -10.65
CA ILE A 107 1.28 -9.33 -11.95
C ILE A 107 2.51 -8.75 -12.67
N GLU A 108 2.67 -7.42 -12.64
CA GLU A 108 3.81 -6.73 -13.24
C GLU A 108 5.12 -7.00 -12.50
N TYR A 109 5.07 -7.06 -11.16
CA TYR A 109 6.23 -7.25 -10.27
C TYR A 109 6.06 -8.50 -9.38
N PRO A 110 6.06 -9.72 -9.94
CA PRO A 110 5.85 -10.94 -9.17
C PRO A 110 7.00 -11.24 -8.20
N ASP A 111 8.20 -10.71 -8.46
CA ASP A 111 9.32 -10.78 -7.53
C ASP A 111 9.38 -9.50 -6.67
N TRP A 112 9.04 -9.63 -5.38
CA TRP A 112 9.07 -8.51 -4.43
C TRP A 112 10.43 -7.81 -4.34
N ARG A 113 11.53 -8.48 -4.73
CA ARG A 113 12.88 -7.89 -4.77
C ARG A 113 13.01 -6.78 -5.80
N GLU A 114 12.15 -6.74 -6.81
CA GLU A 114 12.07 -5.61 -7.75
C GLU A 114 11.46 -4.37 -7.09
N THR A 115 10.50 -4.58 -6.18
CA THR A 115 9.91 -3.49 -5.39
C THR A 115 10.81 -3.03 -4.25
N PHE A 116 11.53 -3.96 -3.61
CA PHE A 116 12.48 -3.69 -2.52
C PHE A 116 13.89 -4.25 -2.85
N PRO A 117 14.64 -3.60 -3.76
CA PRO A 117 15.99 -4.03 -4.11
C PRO A 117 16.88 -4.11 -2.88
N MET A 118 17.66 -5.20 -2.78
CA MET A 118 18.55 -5.45 -1.65
C MET A 118 17.87 -5.42 -0.27
N LYS A 119 16.54 -5.66 -0.21
CA LYS A 119 15.73 -5.51 1.01
C LYS A 119 15.81 -4.10 1.62
N GLN A 120 16.05 -3.08 0.81
CA GLN A 120 16.05 -1.70 1.29
C GLN A 120 14.62 -1.16 1.37
N PRO A 121 14.30 -0.34 2.38
CA PRO A 121 13.00 0.33 2.46
C PRO A 121 12.84 1.35 1.34
N ARG A 122 11.60 1.64 0.98
CA ARG A 122 11.27 2.75 0.09
C ARG A 122 11.07 3.99 0.94
N VAL A 123 11.91 5.00 0.73
CA VAL A 123 11.98 6.19 1.59
C VAL A 123 11.56 7.42 0.81
N PHE A 124 10.72 8.25 1.43
CA PHE A 124 10.23 9.50 0.87
C PHE A 124 10.46 10.64 1.84
N GLU A 125 10.93 11.76 1.29
CA GLU A 125 11.12 13.02 1.99
C GLU A 125 9.97 13.96 1.67
N ARG A 126 9.58 14.76 2.66
CA ARG A 126 8.61 15.82 2.45
C ARG A 126 9.23 16.96 1.66
N THR A 127 8.53 17.43 0.63
CA THR A 127 8.98 18.57 -0.17
C THR A 127 8.48 19.89 0.43
N ALA A 128 9.09 21.00 0.05
CA ALA A 128 8.75 22.33 0.58
C ALA A 128 7.31 22.77 0.26
N ASP A 129 6.74 22.29 -0.85
CA ASP A 129 5.34 22.47 -1.26
C ASP A 129 4.37 21.47 -0.58
N GLY A 130 4.87 20.62 0.33
CA GLY A 130 4.07 19.69 1.12
C GLY A 130 3.80 18.34 0.47
N GLY A 131 4.35 18.09 -0.72
CA GLY A 131 4.36 16.80 -1.41
C GLY A 131 5.43 15.84 -0.89
N TRP A 132 5.71 14.79 -1.67
CA TRP A 132 6.65 13.74 -1.33
C TRP A 132 7.61 13.43 -2.48
N LYS A 133 8.88 13.24 -2.17
CA LYS A 133 9.92 12.86 -3.13
C LYS A 133 10.62 11.58 -2.70
N SER A 134 10.70 10.60 -3.60
CA SER A 134 11.44 9.36 -3.36
C SER A 134 12.94 9.64 -3.25
N GLN A 135 13.58 9.08 -2.21
CA GLN A 135 15.02 8.95 -2.14
C GLN A 135 15.44 7.81 -3.09
N LYS A 136 16.18 8.14 -4.14
CA LYS A 136 16.81 7.12 -4.98
C LYS A 136 17.92 6.46 -4.17
N VAL A 137 17.83 5.15 -3.96
CA VAL A 137 18.95 4.37 -3.42
C VAL A 137 20.03 4.31 -4.51
N PRO A 138 21.28 4.75 -4.24
CA PRO A 138 22.37 4.57 -5.20
C PRO A 138 22.57 3.07 -5.46
N ILE A 139 22.55 2.67 -6.73
CA ILE A 139 22.97 1.33 -7.14
C ILE A 139 24.49 1.35 -7.13
N HIS A 140 25.11 0.65 -6.19
CA HIS A 140 26.57 0.42 -6.14
C HIS A 140 26.94 -0.85 -6.89
#